data_AF-A0A8J3Z8R9-F1
#
_entry.id   AF-A0A8J3Z8R9-F1
#
_cell.length_a   1.000
_cell.length_b   1.000
_cell.length_c   1.000
_cell.angle_alpha   90.00
_cell.angle_beta   90.00
_cell.angle_gamma   90.00
#
_symmetry.space_group_name_H-M   'P 1'
#
loop_
_entity.id
_entity.type
_entity.pdbx_description
1 polymer ?
#
loop_
_entity_poly.entity_id
_entity_poly.type
_entity_poly.pdbx_seq_one_letter_code
_entity_poly.pdbx_strand_id
1 'polypeptide(L)'
;MTREPVELPRAGSFVTEVGLSQTGLFLTFCDNEPTPPEYVRLFLDTSWTLGATRFDLDADEPESGLLTLCRVLSRTVASAARSGAGLVVEFEDAGKLEIDGQAAADTTHDIWWLARP
;
A
#
# COMPACT_ATOMS: atom_id res chain seq x y z
N MET A 1 -22.18 -2.49 -0.23
CA MET A 1 -21.46 -1.81 0.87
C MET A 1 -20.71 -0.66 0.22
N THR A 2 -21.19 0.57 0.35
CA THR A 2 -20.59 1.74 -0.31
C THR A 2 -19.33 2.09 0.47
N ARG A 3 -18.15 1.87 -0.12
CA ARG A 3 -16.87 2.25 0.50
C ARG A 3 -16.84 3.78 0.59
N GLU A 4 -16.75 4.33 1.81
CA GLU A 4 -16.49 5.77 1.97
C GLU A 4 -15.15 6.10 1.30
N PRO A 5 -14.99 7.30 0.70
CA PRO A 5 -13.73 7.70 0.12
C PRO A 5 -12.68 7.81 1.24
N VAL A 6 -11.79 6.84 1.32
CA VAL A 6 -10.65 6.88 2.24
C VAL A 6 -9.53 7.71 1.59
N GLU A 7 -9.01 8.67 2.35
CA GLU A 7 -7.92 9.54 1.91
C GLU A 7 -6.62 8.77 1.71
N LEU A 8 -5.78 9.24 0.78
CA LEU A 8 -4.42 8.72 0.62
C LEU A 8 -3.61 8.96 1.91
N PRO A 9 -2.57 8.16 2.17
CA PRO A 9 -1.62 8.43 3.26
C PRO A 9 -1.04 9.85 3.13
N ARG A 10 -1.03 10.60 4.24
CA ARG A 10 -0.53 11.97 4.26
C ARG A 10 0.99 11.98 4.34
N ALA A 11 1.61 13.03 3.82
CA ALA A 11 3.03 13.27 4.09
C ALA A 11 3.24 13.41 5.61
N GLY A 12 4.28 12.76 6.13
CA GLY A 12 4.54 12.68 7.57
C GLY A 12 3.85 11.51 8.29
N SER A 13 2.90 10.80 7.65
CA SER A 13 2.43 9.50 8.13
C SER A 13 3.55 8.46 8.06
N PHE A 14 3.49 7.40 8.86
CA PHE A 14 4.49 6.31 8.84
C PHE A 14 3.84 4.94 8.78
N VAL A 15 4.55 3.97 8.19
CA VAL A 15 4.08 2.58 8.11
C VAL A 15 4.22 1.91 9.47
N THR A 16 3.10 1.54 10.08
CA THR A 16 3.05 0.87 11.39
C THR A 16 2.95 -0.64 11.29
N GLU A 17 2.41 -1.15 10.19
CA GLU A 17 2.13 -2.56 10.00
C GLU A 17 2.30 -2.93 8.54
N VAL A 18 2.86 -4.11 8.31
CA VAL A 18 2.90 -4.79 7.03
C VAL A 18 2.46 -6.22 7.28
N GLY A 19 1.52 -6.73 6.49
CA GLY A 19 0.97 -8.05 6.74
C GLY A 19 0.36 -8.72 5.52
N LEU A 20 -0.06 -9.96 5.74
CA LEU A 20 -0.82 -10.78 4.80
C LEU A 20 -2.17 -11.11 5.46
N SER A 21 -3.28 -10.77 4.79
CA SER A 21 -4.63 -11.12 5.23
C SER A 21 -5.26 -12.11 4.24
N GLN A 22 -6.52 -12.51 4.49
CA GLN A 22 -7.30 -13.27 3.52
C GLN A 22 -7.57 -12.51 2.22
N THR A 23 -7.40 -11.18 2.21
CA THR A 23 -7.61 -10.31 1.05
C THR A 23 -6.31 -9.86 0.39
N GLY A 24 -5.17 -10.47 0.76
CA GLY A 24 -3.86 -10.16 0.18
C GLY A 24 -2.92 -9.37 1.10
N LEU A 25 -1.83 -8.88 0.51
CA LEU A 25 -0.82 -8.08 1.21
C LEU A 25 -1.38 -6.71 1.59
N PHE A 26 -0.92 -6.16 2.70
CA PHE A 26 -1.34 -4.83 3.11
C PHE A 26 -0.25 -4.04 3.84
N LEU A 27 -0.41 -2.72 3.84
CA LEU A 27 0.33 -1.77 4.67
C LEU A 27 -0.64 -0.92 5.48
N THR A 28 -0.36 -0.70 6.76
CA THR A 28 -1.09 0.27 7.59
C THR A 28 -0.23 1.51 7.80
N PHE A 29 -0.79 2.67 7.48
CA PHE A 29 -0.23 4.00 7.72
C PHE A 29 -0.88 4.61 8.95
N CYS A 30 -0.10 5.26 9.79
CA CYS A 30 -0.56 6.09 10.90
C CYS A 30 -0.14 7.53 10.63
N ASP A 31 -1.05 8.49 10.78
CA ASP A 31 -0.64 9.89 10.83
C ASP A 31 0.15 10.21 12.11
N ASN A 32 0.90 11.31 12.06
CA ASN A 32 1.68 11.80 13.19
C ASN A 32 1.00 13.01 13.85
N GLU A 33 -0.33 13.11 13.72
CA GLU A 33 -1.13 14.20 14.26
C GLU A 33 -1.52 13.94 15.73
N PRO A 34 -1.86 14.99 16.50
CA PRO A 34 -2.33 14.84 17.87
C PRO A 34 -3.60 13.98 17.98
N THR A 35 -3.69 13.21 19.07
CA THR A 35 -4.71 12.18 19.32
C THR A 35 -6.19 12.58 19.04
N PRO A 36 -7.00 11.65 18.50
CA PRO A 36 -6.63 10.27 18.18
C PRO A 36 -5.87 10.18 16.83
N PRO A 37 -4.83 9.35 16.73
CA PRO A 37 -4.15 9.10 15.45
C PRO A 37 -5.11 8.45 14.46
N GLU A 38 -5.04 8.87 13.20
CA GLU A 38 -5.78 8.27 12.10
C GLU A 38 -4.95 7.17 11.43
N TYR A 39 -5.62 6.05 11.17
CA TYR A 39 -5.03 4.91 10.49
C TYR A 39 -5.70 4.67 9.14
N VAL A 40 -4.86 4.42 8.14
CA VAL A 40 -5.30 4.03 6.79
C VAL A 40 -4.57 2.76 6.42
N ARG A 41 -5.31 1.71 6.05
CA ARG A 41 -4.77 0.45 5.56
C ARG A 41 -4.94 0.36 4.05
N LEU A 42 -3.84 0.14 3.35
CA LEU A 42 -3.77 -0.12 1.92
C LEU A 42 -3.66 -1.62 1.68
N PHE A 43 -4.62 -2.18 0.95
CA PHE A 43 -4.58 -3.55 0.46
C PHE A 43 -4.07 -3.59 -0.99
N LEU A 44 -3.23 -4.59 -1.27
CA LEU A 44 -2.57 -4.81 -2.56
C LEU A 44 -3.09 -6.13 -3.16
N ASP A 45 -3.88 -6.01 -4.22
CA ASP A 45 -4.41 -7.12 -5.01
C ASP A 45 -4.04 -6.97 -6.50
N THR A 46 -2.83 -6.46 -6.72
CA THR A 46 -2.23 -6.26 -8.04
C THR A 46 -0.72 -6.23 -7.91
N SER A 47 -0.03 -6.29 -9.04
CA SER A 47 1.43 -6.21 -9.10
C SER A 47 1.90 -4.80 -8.72
N TRP A 48 3.08 -4.71 -8.13
CA TRP A 48 3.62 -3.44 -7.63
C TRP A 48 5.14 -3.45 -7.68
N THR A 49 5.74 -2.28 -7.56
CA THR A 49 7.20 -2.10 -7.57
C THR A 49 7.61 -1.29 -6.36
N LEU A 50 8.60 -1.77 -5.59
CA LEU A 50 9.24 -1.04 -4.53
C LEU A 50 10.70 -0.74 -4.89
N GLY A 51 10.99 0.52 -5.23
CA GLY A 51 12.30 0.93 -5.73
C GLY A 51 12.64 0.23 -7.05
N ALA A 52 13.61 -0.70 -7.02
CA ALA A 52 14.01 -1.51 -8.17
C ALA A 52 13.43 -2.93 -8.16
N THR A 53 12.65 -3.29 -7.13
CA THR A 53 12.10 -4.63 -6.96
C THR A 53 10.64 -4.64 -7.43
N ARG A 54 10.34 -5.39 -8.49
CA ARG A 54 8.95 -5.68 -8.91
C ARG A 54 8.45 -6.93 -8.20
N PHE A 55 7.21 -6.89 -7.75
CA PHE A 55 6.43 -8.03 -7.28
C PHE A 55 5.27 -8.25 -8.24
N ASP A 56 5.14 -9.47 -8.75
CA ASP A 56 4.07 -9.86 -9.66
C ASP A 56 3.12 -10.84 -8.96
N LEU A 57 1.86 -10.43 -8.81
CA LEU A 57 0.86 -11.18 -8.04
C LEU A 57 0.65 -12.60 -8.57
N ASP A 58 0.75 -12.80 -9.88
CA ASP A 58 0.52 -14.09 -10.55
C ASP A 58 1.74 -15.01 -10.53
N ALA A 59 2.94 -14.48 -10.27
CA ALA A 59 4.20 -15.22 -10.43
C ALA A 59 4.97 -15.40 -9.13
N ASP A 60 4.83 -14.49 -8.17
CA ASP A 60 5.61 -14.47 -6.94
C ASP A 60 4.83 -15.01 -5.74
N GLU A 61 5.54 -15.67 -4.81
CA GLU A 61 4.95 -16.16 -3.56
C GLU A 61 4.60 -14.96 -2.63
N PRO A 62 3.42 -14.95 -1.97
CA PRO A 62 3.01 -13.84 -1.11
C PRO A 62 4.01 -13.48 -0.01
N GLU A 63 4.73 -14.48 0.54
CA GLU A 63 5.78 -14.29 1.54
C GLU A 63 6.95 -13.44 1.01
N SER A 64 7.29 -13.55 -0.27
CA SER A 64 8.33 -12.73 -0.89
C SER A 64 7.90 -11.26 -1.02
N GLY A 65 6.63 -11.04 -1.33
CA GLY A 65 6.01 -9.72 -1.33
C GLY A 65 6.00 -9.11 0.08
N LEU A 66 5.62 -9.91 1.08
CA LEU A 66 5.64 -9.50 2.49
C LEU A 66 7.04 -9.05 2.93
N LEU A 67 8.07 -9.85 2.67
CA LEU A 67 9.46 -9.52 3.00
C LEU A 67 9.94 -8.24 2.30
N THR A 68 9.50 -8.03 1.06
CA THR A 68 9.83 -6.82 0.30
C THR A 68 9.14 -5.60 0.91
N LEU A 69 7.86 -5.68 1.28
CA LEU A 69 7.14 -4.59 1.93
C LEU A 69 7.66 -4.28 3.34
N CYS A 70 8.22 -5.26 4.08
CA CYS A 70 8.88 -4.99 5.36
C CYS A 70 10.03 -3.98 5.26
N ARG A 71 10.59 -3.72 4.07
CA ARG A 71 11.61 -2.68 3.84
C ARG A 71 11.09 -1.26 4.11
N VAL A 72 9.77 -1.05 4.00
CA VAL A 72 9.12 0.24 4.29
C VAL A 72 8.47 0.30 5.66
N LEU A 73 8.57 -0.77 6.47
CA LEU A 73 8.11 -0.74 7.86
C LEU A 73 8.85 0.37 8.63
N SER A 74 8.10 1.15 9.40
CA SER A 74 8.59 2.31 10.15
C SER A 74 9.17 3.44 9.29
N ARG A 75 8.91 3.46 7.97
CA ARG A 75 9.29 4.57 7.10
C ARG A 75 8.19 5.62 7.03
N THR A 76 8.62 6.88 6.96
CA THR A 76 7.76 8.04 6.78
C THR A 76 7.37 8.18 5.31
N VAL A 77 6.12 8.50 5.05
CA VAL A 77 5.61 8.89 3.73
C VAL A 77 6.06 10.32 3.44
N ALA A 78 6.81 10.50 2.37
CA ALA A 78 7.17 11.81 1.82
C ALA A 78 6.03 12.39 0.98
N SER A 79 5.40 11.54 0.16
CA SER A 79 4.26 11.92 -0.67
C SER A 79 3.41 10.70 -1.05
N ALA A 80 2.13 10.90 -1.35
CA ALA A 80 1.28 9.88 -1.94
C ALA A 80 0.37 10.52 -3.01
N ALA A 81 0.31 9.91 -4.18
CA ALA A 81 -0.47 10.43 -5.30
C ALA A 81 -1.01 9.31 -6.18
N ARG A 82 -2.21 9.53 -6.73
CA ARG A 82 -2.72 8.66 -7.80
C ARG A 82 -1.94 8.92 -9.09
N SER A 83 -1.55 7.85 -9.78
CA SER A 83 -0.86 7.91 -11.07
C SER A 83 -1.65 7.11 -12.10
N GLY A 84 -2.48 7.78 -12.91
CA GLY A 84 -3.45 7.12 -13.78
C GLY A 84 -4.45 6.29 -12.96
N ALA A 85 -4.46 4.97 -13.20
CA ALA A 85 -5.27 4.01 -12.43
C ALA A 85 -4.54 3.43 -11.20
N GLY A 86 -3.25 3.76 -11.02
CA GLY A 86 -2.42 3.26 -9.93
C GLY A 86 -2.28 4.25 -8.77
N LEU A 87 -1.47 3.85 -7.79
CA LEU A 87 -1.08 4.65 -6.63
C LEU A 87 0.43 4.64 -6.49
N VAL A 88 1.02 5.81 -6.25
CA VAL A 88 2.44 5.97 -5.92
C VAL A 88 2.53 6.50 -4.50
N VAL A 89 3.33 5.83 -3.67
CA VAL A 89 3.69 6.26 -2.32
C VAL A 89 5.21 6.40 -2.26
N GLU A 90 5.70 7.61 -2.03
CA GLU A 90 7.11 7.89 -1.83
C GLU A 90 7.44 7.90 -0.34
N PHE A 91 8.52 7.21 0.04
CA PHE A 91 8.99 7.14 1.41
C PHE A 91 10.30 7.91 1.58
N GLU A 92 10.47 8.53 2.73
CA GLU A 92 11.75 9.12 3.14
C GLU A 92 12.82 8.00 3.20
N ASP A 93 13.89 8.17 2.43
CA ASP A 93 15.06 7.28 2.38
C ASP A 93 14.80 5.80 2.03
N ALA A 94 13.60 5.44 1.53
CA ALA A 94 13.25 4.05 1.19
C ALA A 94 12.72 3.86 -0.24
N GLY A 95 12.69 4.92 -1.03
CA GLY A 95 12.25 4.89 -2.42
C GLY A 95 10.73 4.99 -2.57
N LYS A 96 10.22 4.52 -3.70
CA LYS A 96 8.79 4.61 -4.06
C LYS A 96 8.15 3.23 -4.16
N LEU A 97 6.94 3.10 -3.63
CA LEU A 97 6.02 2.02 -3.90
C LEU A 97 5.07 2.48 -5.02
N GLU A 98 5.15 1.83 -6.16
CA GLU A 98 4.29 2.07 -7.32
C GLU A 98 3.37 0.86 -7.49
N ILE A 99 2.07 1.10 -7.47
CA ILE A 99 1.06 0.05 -7.52
C ILE A 99 0.38 0.13 -8.88
N ASP A 100 0.39 -0.99 -9.60
CA ASP A 100 -0.14 -1.02 -10.95
C ASP A 100 -1.65 -0.74 -10.94
N GLY A 101 -2.09 0.02 -11.93
CA GLY A 101 -3.50 0.35 -12.12
C GLY A 101 -4.26 -0.69 -12.94
N GLN A 102 -3.73 -1.91 -13.09
CA GLN A 102 -4.28 -2.95 -13.94
C GLN A 102 -4.78 -4.11 -13.10
N ALA A 103 -5.95 -4.63 -13.48
CA ALA A 103 -6.51 -5.84 -12.91
C ALA A 103 -5.77 -7.06 -13.44
N ALA A 104 -5.53 -8.02 -12.53
CA ALA A 104 -5.22 -9.38 -12.92
C ALA A 104 -6.47 -10.03 -13.57
N ALA A 105 -6.28 -11.15 -14.25
CA ALA A 105 -7.35 -11.78 -15.03
C ALA A 105 -8.56 -12.23 -14.19
N ASP A 106 -8.37 -12.38 -12.87
CA ASP A 106 -9.35 -12.84 -11.90
C ASP A 106 -9.77 -11.74 -10.89
N THR A 107 -9.30 -10.50 -11.03
CA THR A 107 -9.68 -9.43 -10.11
C THR A 107 -11.17 -9.10 -10.25
N THR A 108 -11.95 -9.39 -9.20
CA THR A 108 -13.40 -9.13 -9.14
C THR A 108 -13.77 -7.86 -8.38
N HIS A 109 -12.78 -7.14 -7.84
CA HIS A 109 -12.93 -5.92 -7.06
C HIS A 109 -11.87 -4.86 -7.41
N ASP A 110 -11.81 -3.77 -6.66
CA ASP A 110 -10.73 -2.78 -6.81
C ASP A 110 -9.36 -3.48 -6.60
N ILE A 111 -8.45 -3.29 -7.55
CA ILE A 111 -7.09 -3.88 -7.61
C ILE A 111 -6.17 -3.44 -6.46
N TRP A 112 -6.51 -2.33 -5.83
CA TRP A 112 -5.96 -1.85 -4.57
C TRP A 112 -7.01 -0.93 -3.95
N TRP A 113 -7.09 -0.91 -2.62
CA TRP A 113 -8.02 -0.01 -1.93
C TRP A 113 -7.52 0.37 -0.55
N LEU A 114 -8.02 1.51 -0.09
CA LEU A 114 -7.77 2.04 1.23
C LEU A 114 -8.99 1.77 2.12
N ALA A 115 -8.73 1.38 3.37
CA ALA A 115 -9.74 1.16 4.39
C ALA A 115 -9.26 1.69 5.73
N ARG A 116 -10.17 1.93 6.67
CA ARG A 116 -9.80 2.08 8.08
C ARG A 116 -9.65 0.68 8.70
N PRO A 117 -8.58 0.40 9.47
CA PRO A 117 -8.36 -0.89 10.10
C PRO A 117 -9.37 -1.20 11.22
#